data_AF-A0A3D2JC71-F1
#
_entry.id   AF-A0A3D2JC71-F1
#
_cell.length_a   1.000
_cell.length_b   1.000
_cell.length_c   1.000
_cell.angle_alpha   90.00
_cell.angle_beta   90.00
_cell.angle_gamma   90.00
#
_symmetry.space_group_name_H-M   'P 1'
#
loop_
_entity.id
_entity.type
_entity.pdbx_description
1 polymer ?
#
loop_
_entity_poly.entity_id
_entity_poly.type
_entity_poly.pdbx_seq_one_letter_code
_entity_poly.pdbx_strand_id
1 'polypeptide(L)'
;MLTFDRQGLVPAVIIDDSTGEVLMVAFMNEEAYQKTRETGYTHFFSRSRNTIWRKGEQSGNVQQVRDMFINCEENSLLISVSQEGGAACHEGYRSCYYRRILPDGSYETIMERVFDPQMIYHQPTTLSSESEEFPIAIDSSLNELSENRTEYREKMIDSVQQHQIEQQLEPLMRQLYDAYLYLRDHDMSEQSNTSRLLQDNSPTYLVSRLSDELQELIGVLHGEHIHSGQTPDTVLEGSQVGYWLFLLASTYYLRYDDFLPHEAMLEGYNGQWSEAKALEQWQECVNLLSTHQQVVIAQGMRLGFSFIGWACAVSKVSLLAPVEYDVEQMRRKGLIH
;
A
#
# COMPACT_ATOMS: atom_id res chain seq x y z
N MET A 1 -30.15 -18.24 -11.82
CA MET A 1 -29.35 -18.52 -10.61
C MET A 1 -28.18 -17.55 -10.65
N LEU A 2 -27.92 -16.80 -9.58
CA LEU A 2 -26.94 -15.72 -9.59
C LEU A 2 -25.57 -16.22 -10.09
N THR A 3 -25.02 -15.55 -11.09
CA THR A 3 -23.76 -15.90 -11.73
C THR A 3 -22.65 -15.10 -11.11
N PHE A 4 -21.73 -15.80 -10.46
CA PHE A 4 -20.51 -15.23 -9.92
C PHE A 4 -19.40 -15.27 -10.97
N ASP A 5 -18.50 -14.29 -10.92
CA ASP A 5 -17.33 -14.25 -11.79
C ASP A 5 -16.35 -15.39 -11.49
N ARG A 6 -15.22 -15.42 -12.21
CA ARG A 6 -14.18 -16.46 -12.04
C ARG A 6 -13.55 -16.47 -10.65
N GLN A 7 -13.71 -15.40 -9.87
CA GLN A 7 -13.22 -15.27 -8.50
C GLN A 7 -14.32 -15.61 -7.48
N GLY A 8 -15.52 -16.01 -7.93
CA GLY A 8 -16.64 -16.32 -7.07
C GLY A 8 -17.35 -15.08 -6.53
N LEU A 9 -17.30 -13.94 -7.24
CA LEU A 9 -17.82 -12.66 -6.80
C LEU A 9 -18.87 -12.06 -7.74
N VAL A 10 -19.75 -11.25 -7.16
CA VAL A 10 -20.75 -10.46 -7.88
C VAL A 10 -20.73 -9.01 -7.38
N PRO A 11 -20.71 -8.00 -8.27
CA PRO A 11 -20.87 -6.61 -7.86
C PRO A 11 -22.29 -6.35 -7.37
N ALA A 12 -22.41 -5.60 -6.29
CA ALA A 12 -23.65 -5.12 -5.70
C ALA A 12 -23.64 -3.59 -5.61
N VAL A 13 -24.54 -2.96 -6.35
CA VAL A 13 -24.81 -1.52 -6.27
C VAL A 13 -25.81 -1.29 -5.15
N ILE A 14 -25.47 -0.40 -4.21
CA ILE A 14 -26.32 -0.08 -3.07
C ILE A 14 -26.94 1.29 -3.30
N ILE A 15 -28.27 1.34 -3.24
CA ILE A 15 -29.03 2.59 -3.35
C ILE A 15 -29.84 2.82 -2.08
N ASP A 16 -30.05 4.08 -1.74
CA ASP A 16 -30.99 4.46 -0.68
C ASP A 16 -32.43 4.26 -1.15
N ASP A 17 -33.26 3.61 -0.33
CA ASP A 17 -34.65 3.28 -0.66
C ASP A 17 -35.56 4.51 -0.77
N SER A 18 -35.24 5.58 -0.04
CA SER A 18 -36.06 6.79 0.03
C SER A 18 -35.69 7.81 -1.05
N THR A 19 -34.40 7.94 -1.38
CA THR A 19 -33.90 8.97 -2.31
C THR A 19 -33.50 8.42 -3.68
N GLY A 20 -33.27 7.11 -3.80
CA GLY A 20 -32.66 6.50 -4.99
C GLY A 20 -31.19 6.86 -5.20
N GLU A 21 -30.55 7.51 -4.23
CA GLU A 21 -29.14 7.89 -4.28
C GLU A 21 -28.25 6.64 -4.27
N VAL A 22 -27.26 6.59 -5.17
CA VAL A 22 -26.24 5.54 -5.11
C VAL A 22 -25.30 5.81 -3.94
N LEU A 23 -25.29 4.88 -2.98
CA LEU A 23 -24.50 5.00 -1.75
C LEU A 23 -23.10 4.41 -1.94
N MET A 24 -23.00 3.21 -2.49
CA MET A 24 -21.72 2.53 -2.70
C MET A 24 -21.86 1.36 -3.67
N VAL A 25 -20.71 0.86 -4.14
CA VAL A 25 -20.60 -0.44 -4.80
C VAL A 25 -19.63 -1.29 -3.99
N ALA A 26 -19.99 -2.56 -3.79
CA ALA A 26 -19.13 -3.56 -3.17
C ALA A 26 -19.35 -4.93 -3.82
N PHE A 27 -18.55 -5.92 -3.44
CA PHE A 27 -18.66 -7.28 -3.96
C PHE A 27 -19.25 -8.22 -2.90
N MET A 28 -20.03 -9.19 -3.35
CA MET A 28 -20.51 -10.31 -2.55
C MET A 28 -19.96 -11.61 -3.14
N ASN A 29 -19.49 -12.53 -2.30
CA ASN A 29 -19.40 -13.94 -2.69
C ASN A 29 -20.73 -14.64 -2.36
N GLU A 30 -20.87 -15.92 -2.70
CA GLU A 30 -22.10 -16.69 -2.45
C GLU A 30 -22.54 -16.61 -0.99
N GLU A 31 -21.61 -16.79 -0.04
CA GLU A 31 -21.94 -16.76 1.38
C GLU A 31 -22.39 -15.37 1.86
N ALA A 32 -21.76 -14.28 1.41
CA ALA A 32 -22.18 -12.93 1.75
C ALA A 32 -23.57 -12.60 1.17
N TYR A 33 -23.86 -13.08 -0.04
CA TYR A 33 -25.19 -12.97 -0.65
C TYR A 33 -26.25 -13.70 0.19
N GLN A 34 -25.98 -14.95 0.61
CA GLN A 34 -26.93 -15.70 1.45
C GLN A 34 -27.13 -15.04 2.82
N LYS A 35 -26.04 -14.62 3.50
CA LYS A 35 -26.15 -13.88 4.77
C LYS A 35 -26.95 -12.60 4.63
N THR A 36 -26.81 -11.89 3.51
CA THR A 36 -27.61 -10.68 3.23
C THR A 36 -29.10 -11.00 3.18
N ARG A 37 -29.49 -12.08 2.49
CA ARG A 37 -30.89 -12.52 2.40
C ARG A 37 -31.45 -13.03 3.72
N GLU A 38 -30.62 -13.74 4.50
CA GLU A 38 -31.03 -14.34 5.77
C GLU A 38 -31.20 -13.29 6.87
N THR A 39 -30.26 -12.34 6.97
CA THR A 39 -30.22 -11.37 8.07
C THR A 39 -31.04 -10.10 7.78
N GLY A 40 -31.30 -9.80 6.51
CA GLY A 40 -31.91 -8.52 6.10
C GLY A 40 -30.96 -7.32 6.22
N TYR A 41 -29.65 -7.55 6.35
CA TYR A 41 -28.63 -6.49 6.35
C TYR A 41 -27.56 -6.81 5.31
N THR A 42 -26.98 -5.79 4.67
CA THR A 42 -25.95 -6.02 3.65
C THR A 42 -24.68 -6.60 4.26
N HIS A 43 -24.27 -7.76 3.74
CA HIS A 43 -23.00 -8.39 3.99
C HIS A 43 -22.19 -8.37 2.71
N PHE A 44 -20.93 -7.97 2.82
CA PHE A 44 -20.03 -7.89 1.68
C PHE A 44 -18.83 -8.79 1.90
N PHE A 45 -18.22 -9.20 0.80
CA PHE A 45 -16.98 -9.94 0.82
C PHE A 45 -15.81 -9.00 0.58
N SER A 46 -14.92 -8.89 1.57
CA SER A 46 -13.70 -8.11 1.48
C SER A 46 -12.64 -8.94 0.76
N ARG A 47 -12.46 -8.71 -0.54
CA ARG A 47 -11.46 -9.43 -1.37
C ARG A 47 -10.04 -9.37 -0.77
N SER A 48 -9.67 -8.22 -0.23
CA SER A 48 -8.37 -7.98 0.42
C SER A 48 -8.17 -8.70 1.75
N ARG A 49 -9.24 -8.96 2.50
CA ARG A 49 -9.17 -9.61 3.83
C ARG A 49 -9.66 -11.07 3.78
N ASN A 50 -10.07 -11.53 2.59
CA ASN A 50 -10.72 -12.80 2.34
C ASN A 50 -11.82 -13.15 3.36
N THR A 51 -12.59 -12.15 3.79
CA THR A 51 -13.56 -12.29 4.88
C THR A 51 -14.86 -11.58 4.56
N ILE A 52 -15.96 -12.10 5.11
CA ILE A 52 -17.27 -11.47 5.04
C ILE A 52 -17.38 -10.48 6.19
N TRP A 53 -17.96 -9.32 5.90
CA TRP A 53 -18.22 -8.31 6.91
C TRP A 53 -19.62 -7.73 6.71
N ARG A 54 -20.26 -7.37 7.82
CA ARG A 54 -21.54 -6.67 7.80
C ARG A 54 -21.30 -5.16 7.75
N LYS A 55 -21.97 -4.47 6.82
CA LYS A 55 -21.85 -3.01 6.74
C LYS A 55 -22.30 -2.36 8.04
N GLY A 56 -21.44 -1.50 8.60
CA GLY A 56 -21.73 -0.73 9.81
C GLY A 56 -21.57 -1.50 11.12
N GLU A 57 -21.01 -2.71 11.11
CA GLU A 57 -20.82 -3.51 12.34
C GLU A 57 -20.01 -2.78 13.42
N GLN A 58 -18.99 -2.02 13.02
CA GLN A 58 -18.15 -1.24 13.95
C GLN A 58 -18.66 0.20 14.15
N SER A 59 -19.19 0.83 13.10
CA SER A 59 -19.54 2.25 13.13
C SER A 59 -21.00 2.55 13.45
N GLY A 60 -21.86 1.53 13.52
CA GLY A 60 -23.33 1.70 13.63
C GLY A 60 -24.00 2.15 12.32
N ASN A 61 -23.22 2.49 11.28
CA ASN A 61 -23.74 2.91 9.97
C ASN A 61 -24.20 1.72 9.12
N VAL A 62 -25.22 1.01 9.61
CA VAL A 62 -25.74 -0.22 9.01
C VAL A 62 -26.66 0.04 7.82
N GLN A 63 -26.83 -0.97 6.97
CA GLN A 63 -27.70 -0.93 5.79
C GLN A 63 -28.73 -2.04 5.88
N GLN A 64 -29.98 -1.67 6.17
CA GLN A 64 -31.10 -2.61 6.22
C GLN A 64 -31.66 -2.82 4.82
N VAL A 65 -31.68 -4.06 4.34
CA VAL A 65 -32.16 -4.41 3.00
C VAL A 65 -33.68 -4.24 2.93
N ARG A 66 -34.12 -3.52 1.89
CA ARG A 66 -35.55 -3.35 1.54
C ARG A 66 -35.92 -4.22 0.36
N ASP A 67 -35.12 -4.13 -0.71
CA ASP A 67 -35.31 -4.92 -1.93
C ASP A 67 -33.96 -5.31 -2.54
N MET A 68 -33.97 -6.40 -3.31
CA MET A 68 -32.83 -6.87 -4.10
C MET A 68 -33.27 -7.16 -5.53
N PHE A 69 -32.59 -6.57 -6.49
CA PHE A 69 -32.80 -6.76 -7.92
C PHE A 69 -31.55 -7.38 -8.54
N ILE A 70 -31.74 -8.06 -9.66
CA ILE A 70 -30.70 -8.71 -10.43
C ILE A 70 -30.77 -8.20 -11.88
N ASN A 71 -29.64 -7.98 -12.52
CA ASN A 71 -29.62 -7.54 -13.92
C ASN A 71 -29.98 -8.69 -14.89
N CYS A 72 -30.14 -8.35 -16.18
CA CYS A 72 -30.55 -9.30 -17.22
C CYS A 72 -29.54 -10.45 -17.48
N GLU A 73 -28.26 -10.22 -17.19
CA GLU A 73 -27.20 -11.24 -17.32
C GLU A 73 -27.00 -12.04 -16.03
N GLU A 74 -27.80 -11.78 -15.00
CA GLU A 74 -27.71 -12.44 -13.69
C GLU A 74 -26.33 -12.34 -13.02
N ASN A 75 -25.54 -11.30 -13.33
CA ASN A 75 -24.15 -11.14 -12.90
C ASN A 75 -23.88 -9.83 -12.14
N SER A 76 -24.93 -9.10 -11.76
CA SER A 76 -24.84 -7.98 -10.82
C SER A 76 -26.12 -7.79 -10.02
N LEU A 77 -25.99 -7.23 -8.83
CA LEU A 77 -27.10 -6.92 -7.92
C LEU A 77 -27.30 -5.41 -7.80
N LEU A 78 -28.56 -4.99 -7.70
CA LEU A 78 -28.96 -3.68 -7.21
C LEU A 78 -29.73 -3.89 -5.91
N ILE A 79 -29.23 -3.37 -4.79
CA ILE A 79 -29.82 -3.56 -3.47
C ILE A 79 -30.29 -2.22 -2.95
N SER A 80 -31.60 -2.13 -2.73
CA SER A 80 -32.23 -0.98 -2.08
C SER A 80 -32.16 -1.14 -0.57
N VAL A 81 -31.61 -0.14 0.11
CA VAL A 81 -31.39 -0.18 1.56
C VAL A 81 -31.88 1.09 2.25
N SER A 82 -32.32 0.92 3.49
CA SER A 82 -32.46 2.03 4.44
C SER A 82 -31.12 2.21 5.15
N GLN A 83 -30.41 3.30 4.87
CA GLN A 83 -29.10 3.62 5.45
C GLN A 83 -29.25 4.25 6.84
N GLU A 84 -28.79 3.55 7.87
CA GLU A 84 -28.77 4.06 9.25
C GLU A 84 -27.43 4.76 9.57
N GLY A 85 -27.44 5.68 10.54
CA GLY A 85 -26.25 6.45 10.96
C GLY A 85 -25.77 7.53 9.98
N GLY A 86 -26.45 7.68 8.84
CA GLY A 86 -26.31 8.83 7.93
C GLY A 86 -25.16 8.75 6.93
N ALA A 87 -24.23 7.80 7.05
CA ALA A 87 -23.09 7.70 6.14
C ALA A 87 -22.72 6.27 5.71
N ALA A 88 -22.71 6.05 4.39
CA ALA A 88 -22.22 4.81 3.81
C ALA A 88 -20.67 4.80 3.71
N CYS A 89 -20.05 5.97 3.52
CA CYS A 89 -18.60 6.08 3.32
C CYS A 89 -17.83 6.12 4.64
N HIS A 90 -16.65 5.49 4.69
CA HIS A 90 -15.78 5.56 5.87
C HIS A 90 -15.15 6.94 6.08
N GLU A 91 -15.04 7.74 5.01
CA GLU A 91 -14.59 9.15 5.06
C GLU A 91 -15.65 10.10 5.66
N GLY A 92 -16.77 9.57 6.15
CA GLY A 92 -17.80 10.36 6.81
C GLY A 92 -18.90 10.86 5.88
N TYR A 93 -18.84 10.58 4.58
CA TYR A 93 -19.86 11.05 3.63
C TYR A 93 -21.05 10.11 3.53
N ARG A 94 -22.21 10.67 3.18
CA ARG A 94 -23.44 9.92 2.92
C ARG A 94 -23.24 8.83 1.87
N SER A 95 -22.56 9.18 0.78
CA SER A 95 -22.23 8.29 -0.33
C SER A 95 -20.72 8.24 -0.56
N CYS A 96 -20.22 7.11 -1.08
CA CYS A 96 -18.86 7.01 -1.61
C CYS A 96 -18.62 7.90 -2.84
N TYR A 97 -19.70 8.36 -3.50
CA TYR A 97 -19.68 9.23 -4.67
C TYR A 97 -19.74 10.72 -4.30
N TYR A 98 -19.03 11.11 -3.24
CA TYR A 98 -18.99 12.49 -2.73
C TYR A 98 -18.08 13.44 -3.52
N ARG A 99 -17.41 12.95 -4.57
CA ARG A 99 -16.53 13.73 -5.45
C ARG A 99 -17.05 13.71 -6.88
N ARG A 100 -17.02 14.87 -7.54
CA ARG A 100 -17.31 15.03 -8.97
C ARG A 100 -16.02 15.23 -9.75
N ILE A 101 -15.92 14.56 -10.89
CA ILE A 101 -14.83 14.75 -11.87
C ILE A 101 -15.14 16.01 -12.69
N LEU A 102 -14.20 16.94 -12.75
CA LEU A 102 -14.28 18.16 -13.54
C LEU A 102 -13.73 17.95 -14.97
N PRO A 103 -14.04 18.84 -15.93
CA PRO A 103 -13.58 18.69 -17.31
C PRO A 103 -12.06 18.64 -17.49
N ASP A 104 -11.32 19.21 -16.54
CA ASP A 104 -9.85 19.20 -16.51
C ASP A 104 -9.27 17.95 -15.82
N GLY A 105 -10.12 17.01 -15.40
CA GLY A 105 -9.72 15.79 -14.70
C GLY A 105 -9.48 15.96 -13.21
N SER A 106 -9.60 17.18 -12.66
CA SER A 106 -9.56 17.40 -11.23
C SER A 106 -10.85 16.94 -10.54
N TYR A 107 -10.85 16.86 -9.21
CA TYR A 107 -12.01 16.45 -8.42
C TYR A 107 -12.42 17.56 -7.46
N GLU A 108 -13.73 17.75 -7.32
CA GLU A 108 -14.30 18.59 -6.28
C GLU A 108 -15.19 17.76 -5.35
N THR A 109 -15.20 18.09 -4.06
CA THR A 109 -16.12 17.51 -3.08
C THR A 109 -17.49 18.18 -3.22
N ILE A 110 -18.52 17.38 -3.44
CA ILE A 110 -19.90 17.84 -3.71
C ILE A 110 -20.88 17.49 -2.58
N MET A 111 -20.43 16.83 -1.51
CA MET A 111 -21.26 16.50 -0.35
C MET A 111 -20.61 17.00 0.93
N GLU A 112 -21.45 17.34 1.91
CA GLU A 112 -20.99 17.62 3.26
C GLU A 112 -20.67 16.31 4.00
N ARG A 113 -19.69 16.40 4.89
CA ARG A 113 -19.24 15.27 5.71
C ARG A 113 -20.18 15.14 6.92
N VAL A 114 -20.73 13.95 7.12
CA VAL A 114 -21.73 13.60 8.16
C VAL A 114 -21.05 13.22 9.48
N PHE A 115 -19.86 12.61 9.45
CA PHE A 115 -19.06 12.31 10.64
C PHE A 115 -17.55 12.45 10.38
N ASP A 116 -16.74 12.64 11.42
CA ASP A 116 -15.27 12.62 11.30
C ASP A 116 -14.73 11.18 11.43
N PRO A 117 -14.02 10.62 10.43
CA PRO A 117 -13.43 9.28 10.50
C PRO A 117 -12.55 9.07 11.72
N GLN A 118 -11.84 10.11 12.17
CA GLN A 118 -10.94 10.05 13.33
C GLN A 118 -11.70 9.78 14.64
N MET A 119 -13.00 10.11 14.71
CA MET A 119 -13.82 9.86 15.91
C MET A 119 -14.47 8.47 15.94
N ILE A 120 -14.57 7.79 14.79
CA ILE A 120 -15.26 6.49 14.66
C ILE A 120 -14.27 5.31 14.61
N TYR A 121 -13.12 5.50 13.96
CA TYR A 121 -12.14 4.43 13.73
C TYR A 121 -10.88 4.52 14.61
N HIS A 122 -10.78 5.53 15.48
CA HIS A 122 -9.90 5.50 16.65
C HIS A 122 -10.70 5.29 17.93
N GLN A 123 -10.70 4.05 18.42
CA GLN A 123 -10.62 3.84 19.86
C GLN A 123 -9.16 3.49 20.21
N PRO A 124 -8.50 4.28 21.07
CA PRO A 124 -7.30 3.85 21.76
C PRO A 124 -7.66 2.65 22.64
N THR A 125 -6.82 1.63 22.63
CA THR A 125 -6.80 0.62 23.69
C THR A 125 -6.70 1.34 25.02
N THR A 126 -7.72 1.19 25.85
CA THR A 126 -7.83 1.78 27.18
C THR A 126 -6.68 1.31 28.07
N LEU A 127 -5.89 2.25 28.59
CA LEU A 127 -5.40 2.21 29.96
C LEU A 127 -5.65 3.59 30.59
N SER A 128 -6.29 3.55 31.74
CA SER A 128 -6.94 4.63 32.46
C SER A 128 -6.00 5.76 32.87
N SER A 129 -6.54 6.96 32.75
CA SER A 129 -6.33 8.16 33.57
C SER A 129 -5.44 8.01 34.80
N GLU A 130 -4.41 8.85 34.89
CA GLU A 130 -4.35 9.91 35.90
C GLU A 130 -3.21 10.88 35.55
N SER A 131 -3.55 12.16 35.55
CA SER A 131 -2.64 13.29 35.42
C SER A 131 -1.93 13.51 36.75
N GLU A 132 -0.62 13.29 36.81
CA GLU A 132 0.21 13.85 37.87
C GLU A 132 1.39 14.60 37.23
N GLU A 133 1.34 15.93 37.36
CA GLU A 133 2.51 16.78 37.26
C GLU A 133 3.57 16.27 38.25
N PHE A 134 4.81 16.08 37.81
CA PHE A 134 5.94 15.98 38.75
C PHE A 134 7.02 17.01 38.49
N PRO A 135 7.58 17.59 39.57
CA PRO A 135 8.31 18.84 39.56
C PRO A 135 9.78 18.62 39.21
N ILE A 136 10.39 19.68 38.69
CA ILE A 136 11.84 19.83 38.59
C ILE A 136 12.42 19.80 40.02
N ALA A 137 12.94 18.65 40.43
CA ALA A 137 13.81 18.52 41.59
C ALA A 137 15.24 18.33 41.09
N ILE A 138 16.07 19.35 41.30
CA ILE A 138 17.53 19.25 41.20
C ILE A 138 17.96 18.42 42.42
N ASP A 139 18.34 17.16 42.22
CA ASP A 139 19.09 16.40 43.21
C ASP A 139 20.42 15.92 42.65
N SER A 140 21.45 16.31 43.40
CA SER A 140 22.86 15.98 43.26
C SER A 140 23.10 14.52 43.62
N SER A 141 23.09 13.62 42.64
CA SER A 141 23.64 12.27 42.79
C SER A 141 24.31 11.83 41.48
N LEU A 142 25.60 12.14 41.37
CA LEU A 142 26.41 12.08 40.15
C LEU A 142 26.91 10.67 39.75
N ASN A 143 26.24 9.58 40.13
CA ASN A 143 26.73 8.23 39.82
C ASN A 143 25.72 7.26 39.17
N GLU A 144 24.46 7.64 38.95
CA GLU A 144 23.48 6.81 38.21
C GLU A 144 23.19 7.31 36.78
N LEU A 145 23.96 8.28 36.28
CA LEU A 145 23.73 8.96 34.99
C LEU A 145 24.56 8.43 33.81
N SER A 146 25.37 7.38 33.98
CA SER A 146 26.22 6.87 32.89
C SER A 146 25.50 5.93 31.93
N GLU A 147 24.60 5.08 32.43
CA GLU A 147 23.89 4.10 31.59
C GLU A 147 22.79 4.75 30.76
N ASN A 148 21.96 5.60 31.36
CA ASN A 148 20.91 6.34 30.64
C ASN A 148 21.46 7.37 29.63
N ARG A 149 22.61 8.02 29.88
CA ARG A 149 23.18 8.94 28.86
C ARG A 149 23.70 8.22 27.63
N THR A 150 24.12 6.97 27.77
CA THR A 150 24.66 6.19 26.66
C THR A 150 23.52 5.76 25.73
N GLU A 151 22.43 5.21 26.29
CA GLU A 151 21.26 4.80 25.51
C GLU A 151 20.56 5.99 24.82
N TYR A 152 20.37 7.12 25.52
CA TYR A 152 19.79 8.32 24.91
C TYR A 152 20.69 8.92 23.83
N ARG A 153 22.01 8.89 24.03
CA ARG A 153 22.98 9.37 23.03
C ARG A 153 23.05 8.44 21.82
N GLU A 154 22.96 7.13 22.01
CA GLU A 154 22.87 6.13 20.95
C GLU A 154 21.58 6.31 20.14
N LYS A 155 20.41 6.42 20.79
CA LYS A 155 19.13 6.70 20.11
C LYS A 155 19.14 8.04 19.36
N MET A 156 19.75 9.08 19.92
CA MET A 156 19.92 10.36 19.21
C MET A 156 20.85 10.23 18.01
N ILE A 157 21.98 9.52 18.14
CA ILE A 157 22.92 9.30 17.04
C ILE A 157 22.24 8.49 15.91
N ASP A 158 21.50 7.44 16.26
CA ASP A 158 20.73 6.63 15.31
C ASP A 158 19.67 7.47 14.59
N SER A 159 18.94 8.33 15.30
CA SER A 159 17.94 9.22 14.68
C SER A 159 18.56 10.24 13.72
N VAL A 160 19.73 10.79 14.05
CA VAL A 160 20.46 11.74 13.19
C VAL A 160 21.01 11.03 11.95
N GLN A 161 21.53 9.82 12.11
CA GLN A 161 22.07 9.02 11.01
C GLN A 161 20.98 8.54 10.06
N GLN A 162 19.82 8.11 10.58
CA GLN A 162 18.65 7.77 9.77
C GLN A 162 18.15 8.97 8.96
N HIS A 163 18.05 10.14 9.59
CA HIS A 163 17.64 11.35 8.89
C HIS A 163 18.63 11.78 7.79
N GLN A 164 19.94 11.58 8.01
CA GLN A 164 20.94 11.83 6.97
C GLN A 164 20.86 10.86 5.80
N ILE A 165 20.53 9.59 6.05
CA ILE A 165 20.33 8.59 4.99
C ILE A 165 19.07 8.95 4.19
N GLU A 166 17.97 9.29 4.87
CA GLU A 166 16.72 9.72 4.25
C GLU A 166 16.92 10.92 3.31
N GLN A 167 17.62 11.97 3.78
CA GLN A 167 17.93 13.16 2.99
C GLN A 167 18.78 12.86 1.73
N GLN A 168 19.51 11.74 1.71
CA GLN A 168 20.25 11.30 0.52
C GLN A 168 19.41 10.39 -0.37
N LEU A 169 18.60 9.52 0.24
CA LEU A 169 17.83 8.50 -0.47
C LEU A 169 16.66 9.10 -1.26
N GLU A 170 15.90 10.02 -0.66
CA GLU A 170 14.75 10.64 -1.33
C GLU A 170 15.11 11.29 -2.67
N PRO A 171 16.07 12.23 -2.77
CA PRO A 171 16.35 12.90 -4.03
C PRO A 171 16.86 11.95 -5.12
N LEU A 172 17.65 10.93 -4.76
CA LEU A 172 18.13 9.93 -5.70
C LEU A 172 16.99 9.07 -6.26
N MET A 173 16.11 8.58 -5.39
CA MET A 173 14.98 7.75 -5.80
C MET A 173 13.94 8.56 -6.59
N ARG A 174 13.72 9.82 -6.24
CA ARG A 174 12.85 10.72 -7.01
C ARG A 174 13.43 10.97 -8.41
N GLN A 175 14.73 11.27 -8.50
CA GLN A 175 15.43 11.43 -9.79
C GLN A 175 15.37 10.17 -10.65
N LEU A 176 15.53 8.99 -10.04
CA LEU A 176 15.32 7.71 -10.74
C LEU A 176 13.91 7.60 -11.27
N TYR A 177 12.90 7.80 -10.41
CA TYR A 177 11.51 7.62 -10.80
C TYR A 177 11.08 8.58 -11.92
N ASP A 178 11.55 9.83 -11.88
CA ASP A 178 11.33 10.80 -12.94
C ASP A 178 11.85 10.31 -14.31
N ALA A 179 12.95 9.56 -14.35
CA ALA A 179 13.45 8.96 -15.59
C ALA A 179 12.52 7.86 -16.14
N TYR A 180 11.89 7.06 -15.27
CA TYR A 180 10.89 6.08 -15.70
C TYR A 180 9.61 6.76 -16.21
N LEU A 181 9.15 7.82 -15.54
CA LEU A 181 8.01 8.63 -16.00
C LEU A 181 8.31 9.26 -17.37
N TYR A 182 9.52 9.78 -17.57
CA TYR A 182 9.96 10.30 -18.86
C TYR A 182 9.90 9.22 -19.96
N LEU A 183 10.42 8.02 -19.71
CA LEU A 183 10.40 6.89 -20.66
C LEU A 183 8.99 6.32 -20.94
N ARG A 184 8.05 6.49 -20.00
CA ARG A 184 6.64 6.16 -20.19
C ARG A 184 5.96 7.17 -21.09
N ASP A 185 6.18 8.46 -20.81
CA ASP A 185 5.49 9.57 -21.46
C ASP A 185 6.08 9.89 -22.85
N HIS A 186 7.30 9.41 -23.14
CA HIS A 186 7.96 9.52 -24.44
C HIS A 186 8.27 8.13 -24.99
N ASP A 187 7.58 7.75 -26.07
CA ASP A 187 7.84 6.47 -26.73
C ASP A 187 9.25 6.46 -27.35
N MET A 188 10.13 5.66 -26.74
CA MET A 188 11.50 5.41 -27.17
C MET A 188 11.71 3.91 -27.40
N SER A 189 10.66 3.16 -27.75
CA SER A 189 10.67 1.69 -27.83
C SER A 189 11.68 1.11 -28.82
N GLU A 190 12.13 1.89 -29.81
CA GLU A 190 13.18 1.49 -30.74
C GLU A 190 14.58 1.47 -30.09
N GLN A 191 14.79 2.28 -29.06
CA GLN A 191 16.12 2.53 -28.45
C GLN A 191 16.20 2.06 -26.99
N SER A 192 15.06 1.87 -26.32
CA SER A 192 14.97 1.50 -24.91
C SER A 192 14.01 0.34 -24.69
N ASN A 193 14.52 -0.77 -24.16
CA ASN A 193 13.68 -1.90 -23.75
C ASN A 193 12.73 -1.51 -22.61
N THR A 194 13.16 -0.63 -21.70
CA THR A 194 12.33 -0.12 -20.61
C THR A 194 11.14 0.69 -21.15
N SER A 195 11.37 1.55 -22.15
CA SER A 195 10.27 2.28 -22.81
C SER A 195 9.32 1.30 -23.51
N ARG A 196 9.83 0.28 -24.21
CA ARG A 196 9.01 -0.76 -24.84
C ARG A 196 8.10 -1.48 -23.83
N LEU A 197 8.65 -1.90 -22.68
CA LEU A 197 7.88 -2.54 -21.62
C LEU A 197 6.78 -1.63 -21.06
N LEU A 198 7.04 -0.32 -20.97
CA LEU A 198 6.04 0.67 -20.54
C LEU A 198 4.94 0.87 -21.59
N GLN A 199 5.26 0.82 -22.89
CA GLN A 199 4.27 0.91 -23.97
C GLN A 199 3.44 -0.37 -24.11
N ASP A 200 4.03 -1.54 -23.89
CA ASP A 200 3.33 -2.84 -23.95
C ASP A 200 2.24 -2.97 -22.87
N ASN A 201 2.37 -2.22 -21.77
CA ASN A 201 1.37 -2.08 -20.69
C ASN A 201 0.75 -3.41 -20.25
N SER A 202 1.62 -4.35 -19.85
CA SER A 202 1.23 -5.68 -19.37
C SER A 202 1.56 -5.86 -17.88
N PRO A 203 0.70 -5.38 -16.96
CA PRO A 203 0.99 -5.45 -15.52
C PRO A 203 1.19 -6.86 -15.00
N THR A 204 0.44 -7.85 -15.52
CA THR A 204 0.59 -9.26 -15.11
C THR A 204 1.99 -9.80 -15.41
N TYR A 205 2.56 -9.45 -16.57
CA TYR A 205 3.93 -9.83 -16.92
C TYR A 205 4.94 -9.16 -15.99
N LEU A 206 4.77 -7.87 -15.74
CA LEU A 206 5.67 -7.11 -14.86
C LEU A 206 5.63 -7.62 -13.41
N VAL A 207 4.45 -7.98 -12.89
CA VAL A 207 4.31 -8.60 -11.56
C VAL A 207 4.98 -9.97 -11.49
N SER A 208 4.86 -10.79 -12.55
CA SER A 208 5.56 -12.08 -12.61
C SER A 208 7.08 -11.89 -12.55
N ARG A 209 7.62 -10.93 -13.32
CA ARG A 209 9.07 -10.64 -13.29
C ARG A 209 9.53 -10.11 -11.95
N LEU A 210 8.77 -9.21 -11.34
CA LEU A 210 9.05 -8.75 -9.98
C LEU A 210 9.06 -9.90 -8.97
N SER A 211 8.12 -10.84 -9.07
CA SER A 211 8.06 -12.01 -8.20
C SER A 211 9.33 -12.86 -8.32
N ASP A 212 9.84 -13.05 -9.54
CA ASP A 212 11.11 -13.75 -9.80
C ASP A 212 12.27 -13.02 -9.11
N GLU A 213 12.44 -11.71 -9.31
CA GLU A 213 13.56 -10.96 -8.71
C GLU A 213 13.48 -10.92 -7.18
N LEU A 214 12.28 -10.83 -6.60
CA LEU A 214 12.13 -10.90 -5.15
C LEU A 214 12.55 -12.27 -4.62
N GLN A 215 12.27 -13.35 -5.35
CA GLN A 215 12.71 -14.68 -4.98
C GLN A 215 14.24 -14.84 -5.12
N GLU A 216 14.85 -14.25 -6.15
CA GLU A 216 16.30 -14.21 -6.31
C GLU A 216 16.97 -13.44 -5.16
N LEU A 217 16.42 -12.28 -4.77
CA LEU A 217 16.90 -11.51 -3.61
C LEU A 217 16.80 -12.31 -2.30
N ILE A 218 15.71 -13.04 -2.07
CA ILE A 218 15.60 -13.98 -0.92
C ILE A 218 16.69 -15.07 -1.02
N GLY A 219 16.91 -15.61 -2.21
CA GLY A 219 17.94 -16.62 -2.46
C GLY A 219 19.35 -16.13 -2.11
N VAL A 220 19.68 -14.86 -2.35
CA VAL A 220 20.97 -14.26 -1.94
C VAL A 220 21.13 -14.30 -0.42
N LEU A 221 20.06 -14.00 0.32
CA LEU A 221 20.09 -13.95 1.79
C LEU A 221 20.27 -15.33 2.42
N HIS A 222 19.72 -16.37 1.78
CA HIS A 222 19.89 -17.77 2.20
C HIS A 222 21.16 -18.44 1.66
N GLY A 223 21.89 -17.74 0.78
CA GLY A 223 23.08 -18.28 0.13
C GLY A 223 22.79 -19.28 -0.99
N GLU A 224 21.55 -19.35 -1.45
CA GLU A 224 21.09 -20.20 -2.55
C GLU A 224 21.30 -19.54 -3.92
N HIS A 225 21.40 -18.21 -3.96
CA HIS A 225 21.59 -17.40 -5.17
C HIS A 225 22.83 -16.50 -5.03
N ILE A 226 24.03 -17.09 -4.95
CA ILE A 226 25.30 -16.35 -4.84
C ILE A 226 26.13 -16.57 -6.11
N HIS A 227 26.57 -15.48 -6.72
CA HIS A 227 27.42 -15.45 -7.90
C HIS A 227 28.78 -14.80 -7.63
N SER A 228 28.76 -13.58 -7.08
CA SER A 228 29.95 -12.77 -6.83
C SER A 228 30.20 -12.53 -5.34
N GLY A 229 29.21 -12.83 -4.50
CA GLY A 229 29.27 -12.72 -3.05
C GLY A 229 28.00 -12.08 -2.51
N GLN A 230 27.64 -12.40 -1.27
CA GLN A 230 26.38 -11.96 -0.68
C GLN A 230 26.15 -10.43 -0.77
N THR A 231 27.17 -9.62 -0.50
CA THR A 231 27.08 -8.15 -0.58
C THR A 231 26.83 -7.63 -2.01
N PRO A 232 27.70 -7.89 -3.01
CA PRO A 232 27.47 -7.41 -4.37
C PRO A 232 26.20 -8.00 -5.01
N ASP A 233 25.85 -9.24 -4.70
CA ASP A 233 24.62 -9.85 -5.19
C ASP A 233 23.38 -9.21 -4.53
N THR A 234 23.43 -8.84 -3.24
CA THR A 234 22.35 -8.07 -2.58
C THR A 234 22.13 -6.71 -3.26
N VAL A 235 23.20 -6.02 -3.64
CA VAL A 235 23.11 -4.74 -4.36
C VAL A 235 22.44 -4.94 -5.72
N LEU A 236 22.89 -5.94 -6.47
CA LEU A 236 22.38 -6.23 -7.80
C LEU A 236 20.90 -6.63 -7.74
N GLU A 237 20.54 -7.66 -6.97
CA GLU A 237 19.16 -8.13 -6.91
C GLU A 237 18.22 -7.08 -6.29
N GLY A 238 18.70 -6.32 -5.31
CA GLY A 238 17.96 -5.16 -4.79
C GLY A 238 17.64 -4.12 -5.87
N SER A 239 18.59 -3.83 -6.76
CA SER A 239 18.37 -2.93 -7.90
C SER A 239 17.38 -3.49 -8.92
N GLN A 240 17.41 -4.80 -9.19
CA GLN A 240 16.47 -5.46 -10.10
C GLN A 240 15.03 -5.40 -9.57
N VAL A 241 14.84 -5.64 -8.27
CA VAL A 241 13.54 -5.45 -7.61
C VAL A 241 13.07 -4.00 -7.75
N GLY A 242 13.94 -3.02 -7.47
CA GLY A 242 13.64 -1.59 -7.62
C GLY A 242 13.23 -1.21 -9.05
N TYR A 243 13.92 -1.73 -10.05
CA TYR A 243 13.62 -1.55 -11.47
C TYR A 243 12.19 -1.99 -11.83
N TRP A 244 11.77 -3.19 -11.42
CA TRP A 244 10.42 -3.68 -11.74
C TRP A 244 9.33 -2.96 -10.95
N LEU A 245 9.59 -2.57 -9.70
CA LEU A 245 8.67 -1.75 -8.90
C LEU A 245 8.42 -0.39 -9.57
N PHE A 246 9.47 0.29 -10.03
CA PHE A 246 9.29 1.58 -10.73
C PHE A 246 8.65 1.46 -12.11
N LEU A 247 8.92 0.39 -12.85
CA LEU A 247 8.18 0.07 -14.07
C LEU A 247 6.68 -0.10 -13.81
N LEU A 248 6.33 -0.90 -12.79
CA LEU A 248 4.93 -1.11 -12.41
C LEU A 248 4.27 0.18 -11.92
N ALA A 249 4.94 0.94 -11.05
CA ALA A 249 4.41 2.21 -10.53
C ALA A 249 4.13 3.20 -11.68
N SER A 250 5.04 3.26 -12.66
CA SER A 250 4.88 4.08 -13.87
C SER A 250 3.68 3.61 -14.71
N THR A 251 3.55 2.30 -14.91
CA THR A 251 2.45 1.65 -15.65
C THR A 251 1.09 1.92 -15.01
N TYR A 252 1.04 1.94 -13.68
CA TYR A 252 -0.18 2.25 -12.92
C TYR A 252 -0.41 3.74 -12.67
N TYR A 253 0.43 4.62 -13.24
CA TYR A 253 0.35 6.08 -13.06
C TYR A 253 0.37 6.52 -11.58
N LEU A 254 1.12 5.80 -10.73
CA LEU A 254 1.30 6.19 -9.34
C LEU A 254 2.22 7.42 -9.25
N ARG A 255 1.91 8.34 -8.34
CA ARG A 255 2.81 9.43 -7.98
C ARG A 255 3.83 8.90 -6.98
N TYR A 256 5.02 9.48 -6.96
CA TYR A 256 6.06 9.13 -6.00
C TYR A 256 5.54 9.14 -4.55
N ASP A 257 4.75 10.16 -4.21
CA ASP A 257 4.21 10.37 -2.87
C ASP A 257 3.07 9.40 -2.52
N ASP A 258 2.55 8.62 -3.48
CA ASP A 258 1.54 7.60 -3.20
C ASP A 258 2.15 6.36 -2.53
N PHE A 259 3.46 6.12 -2.71
CA PHE A 259 4.16 4.94 -2.19
C PHE A 259 5.51 5.22 -1.52
N LEU A 260 6.02 6.46 -1.52
CA LEU A 260 7.15 6.93 -0.72
C LEU A 260 8.29 5.89 -0.57
N PRO A 261 8.95 5.52 -1.69
CA PRO A 261 9.81 4.34 -1.72
C PRO A 261 11.07 4.46 -0.84
N HIS A 262 11.53 5.68 -0.60
CA HIS A 262 12.65 5.98 0.31
C HIS A 262 12.28 5.71 1.78
N GLU A 263 11.10 6.13 2.23
CA GLU A 263 10.58 5.79 3.56
C GLU A 263 10.40 4.28 3.69
N ALA A 264 9.82 3.64 2.67
CA ALA A 264 9.57 2.21 2.69
C ALA A 264 10.87 1.39 2.79
N MET A 265 11.94 1.78 2.08
CA MET A 265 13.27 1.18 2.22
C MET A 265 13.85 1.38 3.63
N LEU A 266 13.71 2.58 4.21
CA LEU A 266 14.16 2.86 5.58
C LEU A 266 13.39 2.02 6.62
N GLU A 267 12.07 1.93 6.49
CA GLU A 267 11.20 1.08 7.32
C GLU A 267 11.65 -0.39 7.26
N GLY A 268 11.97 -0.88 6.06
CA GLY A 268 12.48 -2.23 5.85
C GLY A 268 13.85 -2.46 6.51
N TYR A 269 14.77 -1.52 6.36
CA TYR A 269 16.12 -1.61 6.93
C TYR A 269 16.14 -1.59 8.45
N ASN A 270 15.29 -0.76 9.04
CA ASN A 270 15.09 -0.72 10.48
C ASN A 270 14.21 -1.89 10.97
N GLY A 271 13.51 -2.54 10.05
CA GLY A 271 12.68 -3.69 10.29
C GLY A 271 13.50 -4.94 10.62
N GLN A 272 13.30 -5.50 11.81
CA GLN A 272 13.90 -6.79 12.19
C GLN A 272 13.00 -7.96 11.76
N TRP A 273 12.83 -8.16 10.44
CA TRP A 273 12.02 -9.27 9.97
C TRP A 273 12.75 -10.60 10.16
N SER A 274 12.02 -11.59 10.69
CA SER A 274 12.44 -12.98 10.64
C SER A 274 12.31 -13.53 9.22
N GLU A 275 13.00 -14.62 8.92
CA GLU A 275 12.92 -15.31 7.63
C GLU A 275 11.50 -15.71 7.26
N ALA A 276 10.75 -16.29 8.21
CA ALA A 276 9.35 -16.65 8.00
C ALA A 276 8.46 -15.43 7.68
N LYS A 277 8.73 -14.30 8.35
CA LYS A 277 8.03 -13.04 8.07
C LYS A 277 8.41 -12.51 6.69
N ALA A 278 9.66 -12.60 6.27
CA ALA A 278 10.09 -12.18 4.95
C ALA A 278 9.36 -12.96 3.85
N LEU A 279 9.24 -14.29 3.97
CA LEU A 279 8.48 -15.09 2.99
C LEU A 279 7.00 -14.70 2.93
N GLU A 280 6.37 -14.43 4.08
CA GLU A 280 4.99 -13.94 4.15
C GLU A 280 4.84 -12.57 3.47
N GLN A 281 5.75 -11.63 3.76
CA GLN A 281 5.76 -10.29 3.16
C GLN A 281 6.00 -10.34 1.64
N TRP A 282 6.86 -11.26 1.16
CA TRP A 282 7.06 -11.46 -0.27
C TRP A 282 5.77 -11.89 -0.97
N GLN A 283 5.09 -12.91 -0.43
CA GLN A 283 3.84 -13.40 -1.00
C GLN A 283 2.76 -12.31 -0.97
N GLU A 284 2.68 -11.56 0.12
CA GLU A 284 1.74 -10.44 0.27
C GLU A 284 2.05 -9.31 -0.74
N CYS A 285 3.32 -8.97 -0.96
CA CYS A 285 3.73 -7.99 -1.96
C CYS A 285 3.20 -8.36 -3.36
N VAL A 286 3.46 -9.59 -3.80
CA VAL A 286 2.99 -10.09 -5.10
C VAL A 286 1.46 -10.09 -5.18
N ASN A 287 0.78 -10.48 -4.10
CA ASN A 287 -0.69 -10.48 -4.04
C ASN A 287 -1.27 -9.07 -4.19
N LEU A 288 -0.72 -8.09 -3.45
CA LEU A 288 -1.16 -6.69 -3.49
C LEU A 288 -0.95 -6.06 -4.89
N LEU A 289 0.17 -6.40 -5.54
CA LEU A 289 0.54 -5.90 -6.86
C LEU A 289 -0.25 -6.55 -8.02
N SER A 290 -0.80 -7.75 -7.78
CA SER A 290 -1.66 -8.45 -8.74
C SER A 290 -3.09 -7.89 -8.82
N THR A 291 -3.40 -6.85 -8.02
CA THR A 291 -4.71 -6.22 -8.01
C THR A 291 -4.85 -5.10 -9.05
N HIS A 292 -6.06 -4.57 -9.23
CA HIS A 292 -6.32 -3.40 -10.09
C HIS A 292 -6.60 -2.11 -9.30
N GLN A 293 -6.40 -2.11 -7.98
CA GLN A 293 -6.68 -0.97 -7.12
C GLN A 293 -5.39 -0.21 -6.83
N GLN A 294 -5.25 1.02 -7.34
CA GLN A 294 -4.01 1.83 -7.20
C GLN A 294 -3.54 1.96 -5.75
N VAL A 295 -4.45 2.12 -4.78
CA VAL A 295 -4.10 2.20 -3.34
C VAL A 295 -3.47 0.90 -2.84
N VAL A 296 -4.00 -0.26 -3.27
CA VAL A 296 -3.50 -1.59 -2.89
C VAL A 296 -2.16 -1.85 -3.58
N ILE A 297 -2.05 -1.45 -4.85
CA ILE A 297 -0.80 -1.51 -5.59
C ILE A 297 0.26 -0.65 -4.90
N ALA A 298 -0.07 0.55 -4.43
CA ALA A 298 0.87 1.41 -3.68
C ALA A 298 1.34 0.77 -2.36
N GLN A 299 0.48 0.02 -1.67
CA GLN A 299 0.88 -0.78 -0.50
C GLN A 299 1.84 -1.90 -0.90
N GLY A 300 1.56 -2.60 -2.00
CA GLY A 300 2.48 -3.60 -2.58
C GLY A 300 3.82 -2.98 -2.97
N MET A 301 3.82 -1.77 -3.55
CA MET A 301 5.05 -1.03 -3.86
C MET A 301 5.87 -0.77 -2.61
N ARG A 302 5.24 -0.22 -1.56
CA ARG A 302 5.89 -0.01 -0.26
C ARG A 302 6.52 -1.30 0.24
N LEU A 303 5.78 -2.40 0.20
CA LEU A 303 6.27 -3.67 0.73
C LEU A 303 7.47 -4.22 -0.06
N GLY A 304 7.45 -4.09 -1.39
CA GLY A 304 8.59 -4.43 -2.24
C GLY A 304 9.85 -3.60 -1.92
N PHE A 305 9.70 -2.28 -1.75
CA PHE A 305 10.82 -1.41 -1.36
C PHE A 305 11.31 -1.70 0.06
N SER A 306 10.42 -2.01 1.01
CA SER A 306 10.83 -2.48 2.34
C SER A 306 11.62 -3.77 2.28
N PHE A 307 11.35 -4.64 1.32
CA PHE A 307 12.12 -5.87 1.11
C PHE A 307 13.59 -5.58 0.76
N ILE A 308 13.83 -4.60 -0.12
CA ILE A 308 15.19 -4.15 -0.48
C ILE A 308 15.91 -3.62 0.77
N GLY A 309 15.20 -2.80 1.56
CA GLY A 309 15.73 -2.26 2.81
C GLY A 309 16.12 -3.35 3.80
N TRP A 310 15.24 -4.33 4.03
CA TRP A 310 15.51 -5.46 4.91
C TRP A 310 16.70 -6.30 4.41
N ALA A 311 16.78 -6.59 3.12
CA ALA A 311 17.89 -7.32 2.54
C ALA A 311 19.24 -6.59 2.75
N CYS A 312 19.25 -5.26 2.59
CA CYS A 312 20.43 -4.44 2.89
C CYS A 312 20.84 -4.55 4.37
N ALA A 313 19.89 -4.57 5.29
CA ALA A 313 20.17 -4.71 6.73
C ALA A 313 20.79 -6.08 7.05
N VAL A 314 20.21 -7.17 6.53
CA VAL A 314 20.70 -8.55 6.73
C VAL A 314 22.11 -8.72 6.17
N SER A 315 22.36 -8.23 4.96
CA SER A 315 23.66 -8.35 4.28
C SER A 315 24.68 -7.27 4.69
N LYS A 316 24.34 -6.39 5.65
CA LYS A 316 25.19 -5.27 6.11
C LYS A 316 25.66 -4.36 4.96
N VAL A 317 24.76 -4.08 4.03
CA VAL A 317 24.97 -3.22 2.87
C VAL A 317 24.38 -1.84 3.14
N SER A 318 24.98 -0.80 2.57
CA SER A 318 24.41 0.54 2.60
C SER A 318 23.06 0.56 1.88
N LEU A 319 22.05 1.20 2.47
CA LEU A 319 20.75 1.46 1.84
C LEU A 319 20.86 2.21 0.51
N LEU A 320 21.90 3.05 0.36
CA LEU A 320 22.13 3.81 -0.85
C LEU A 320 22.64 2.94 -2.00
N ALA A 321 23.29 1.81 -1.73
CA ALA A 321 24.05 1.09 -2.74
C ALA A 321 23.20 0.55 -3.91
N PRO A 322 22.01 -0.08 -3.71
CA PRO A 322 21.16 -0.50 -4.82
C PRO A 322 20.66 0.69 -5.65
N VAL A 323 20.35 1.81 -5.00
CA VAL A 323 19.84 3.03 -5.66
C VAL A 323 20.94 3.73 -6.45
N GLU A 324 22.14 3.88 -5.88
CA GLU A 324 23.32 4.43 -6.55
C GLU A 324 23.72 3.60 -7.76
N TYR A 325 23.61 2.27 -7.65
CA TYR A 325 23.83 1.36 -8.76
C TYR A 325 22.89 1.69 -9.93
N ASP A 326 21.58 1.79 -9.69
CA ASP A 326 20.60 2.13 -10.72
C ASP A 326 20.83 3.53 -11.30
N VAL A 327 21.13 4.52 -10.46
CA VAL A 327 21.42 5.89 -10.91
C VAL A 327 22.61 5.89 -11.87
N GLU A 328 23.69 5.17 -11.54
CA GLU A 328 24.86 5.06 -12.39
C GLU A 328 24.55 4.36 -13.72
N GLN A 329 23.71 3.32 -13.72
CA GLN A 329 23.25 2.67 -14.96
C GLN A 329 22.44 3.64 -15.83
N MET A 330 21.57 4.44 -15.24
CA MET A 330 20.77 5.45 -15.94
C MET A 330 21.62 6.61 -16.47
N ARG A 331 22.64 7.05 -15.73
CA ARG A 331 23.62 8.06 -16.19
C ARG A 331 24.39 7.57 -17.41
N ARG A 332 24.85 6.32 -17.41
CA ARG A 332 25.54 5.71 -18.58
C ARG A 332 24.67 5.67 -19.83
N LYS A 333 23.35 5.55 -19.65
CA LYS A 333 22.35 5.60 -20.73
C LYS A 333 21.95 7.04 -21.11
N GLY A 334 22.49 8.05 -20.43
CA GLY A 334 22.18 9.46 -20.68
C GLY A 334 20.78 9.90 -20.24
N LEU A 335 20.11 9.10 -19.39
CA LEU A 335 18.75 9.37 -18.90
C LEU A 335 18.74 10.23 -17.65
N ILE A 336 19.85 10.24 -16.93
CA ILE A 336 20.08 11.05 -15.73
C ILE A 336 21.40 11.80 -15.93
N HIS A 337 21.42 13.08 -15.53
CA HIS A 337 22.58 13.96 -15.67
C HIS A 337 23.33 14.15 -14.35
#